data_AF-A0A966Z921-F1
#
_entry.id   AF-A0A966Z921-F1
#
_cell.length_a   1.000
_cell.length_b   1.000
_cell.length_c   1.000
_cell.angle_alpha   90.00
_cell.angle_beta   90.00
_cell.angle_gamma   90.00
#
_symmetry.space_group_name_H-M   'P 1'
#
loop_
_entity.id
_entity.type
_entity.pdbx_description
1 polymer ?
#
loop_
_entity_poly.entity_id
_entity_poly.type
_entity_poly.pdbx_seq_one_letter_code
_entity_poly.pdbx_strand_id
1 'polypeptide(L)' 'MKRFPDLKTLLAKATPARSGDQLAGLAADSAEERVAAQMELADVPLKRFLAEPLIPY' A
#
# COMPACT_ATOMS: atom_id res chain seq x y z
N MET A 1 6.60 -11.66 8.48
CA MET A 1 5.51 -11.08 7.66
C MET A 1 5.48 -9.60 7.97
N LYS A 2 6.00 -8.75 7.07
CA LYS A 2 5.88 -7.30 7.25
C LYS A 2 4.39 -6.99 7.18
N ARG A 3 3.83 -6.32 8.19
CA ARG A 3 2.42 -5.98 8.24
C ARG A 3 2.32 -4.48 8.00
N PHE A 4 1.53 -4.07 7.01
CA PHE A 4 1.33 -2.64 6.74
C PHE A 4 0.33 -2.06 7.76
N PRO A 5 0.57 -0.85 8.28
CA PRO A 5 -0.19 -0.31 9.42
C PRO A 5 -1.65 -0.02 9.06
N ASP A 6 -1.91 0.39 7.82
CA ASP A 6 -3.24 0.74 7.32
C ASP A 6 -3.35 0.47 5.81
N LEU A 7 -4.58 0.53 5.29
CA LEU A 7 -4.85 0.32 3.88
C LEU A 7 -4.16 1.37 2.98
N LYS A 8 -4.02 2.61 3.46
CA LYS A 8 -3.36 3.69 2.72
C LYS A 8 -1.89 3.38 2.45
N THR A 9 -1.18 2.94 3.49
CA THR A 9 0.24 2.59 3.43
C THR A 9 0.45 1.35 2.60
N LEU A 10 -0.41 0.33 2.75
CA LEU A 10 -0.37 -0.87 1.93
C LEU A 10 -0.49 -0.53 0.44
N LEU A 11 -1.48 0.29 0.08
CA LEU A 11 -1.71 0.72 -1.30
C LEU A 11 -0.53 1.51 -1.85
N ALA A 12 -0.01 2.47 -1.08
CA ALA A 12 1.16 3.26 -1.47
C ALA A 12 2.40 2.39 -1.71
N LYS A 13 2.67 1.43 -0.83
CA LYS A 13 3.86 0.57 -0.91
C LYS A 13 3.73 -0.49 -2.02
N ALA A 14 2.50 -0.84 -2.44
CA ALA A 14 2.26 -1.78 -3.53
C ALA A 14 2.39 -1.18 -4.94
N THR A 15 2.42 0.15 -5.08
CA THR A 15 2.53 0.80 -6.40
C THR A 15 3.88 0.52 -7.07
N PRO A 16 3.93 0.47 -8.41
CA PRO A 16 5.20 0.49 -9.13
C PRO A 16 6.04 1.70 -8.73
N ALA A 17 7.38 1.56 -8.76
CA ALA A 17 8.28 2.65 -8.41
C ALA A 17 8.06 3.87 -9.33
N ARG A 18 7.64 4.98 -8.73
CA ARG A 18 7.40 6.27 -9.40
C ARG A 18 8.09 7.37 -8.62
N SER A 19 8.71 8.31 -9.33
CA SER A 19 9.41 9.44 -8.69
C SER A 19 8.48 10.31 -7.83
N GLY A 20 7.21 10.46 -8.22
CA GLY A 20 6.20 11.18 -7.43
C GLY A 20 5.96 10.55 -6.05
N ASP A 21 5.74 9.23 -6.00
CA ASP A 21 5.53 8.51 -4.74
C ASP A 21 6.80 8.52 -3.87
N GLN A 22 7.98 8.50 -4.49
CA GLN A 22 9.26 8.64 -3.78
C GLN A 22 9.42 10.03 -3.16
N LEU A 23 9.16 11.09 -3.92
CA LEU A 23 9.22 12.47 -3.43
C LEU A 23 8.19 12.75 -2.33
N ALA A 24 7.04 12.09 -2.40
CA ALA A 24 6.01 12.16 -1.37
C ALA A 24 6.32 11.29 -0.13
N GLY A 25 7.39 10.50 -0.13
CA GLY A 25 7.75 9.59 0.96
C GLY A 25 6.80 8.40 1.13
N LEU A 26 6.08 8.02 0.06
CA LEU A 26 5.04 7.00 0.06
C LEU A 26 5.50 5.68 -0.58
N ALA A 27 6.46 5.74 -1.52
CA ALA A 27 6.97 4.57 -2.22
C ALA A 27 7.60 3.53 -1.28
N ALA A 28 7.58 2.26 -1.68
CA ALA A 28 8.31 1.21 -0.97
C ALA A 28 9.82 1.46 -0.95
N ASP A 29 10.44 1.13 0.19
CA ASP A 29 11.86 1.39 0.43
C ASP A 29 12.74 0.39 -0.34
N SER A 30 12.19 -0.76 -0.71
CA SER A 30 12.87 -1.78 -1.50
C SER A 30 11.92 -2.53 -2.44
N ALA A 31 12.49 -3.29 -3.38
CA ALA A 31 11.72 -4.14 -4.26
C ALA A 31 11.02 -5.27 -3.49
N GLU A 32 11.69 -5.84 -2.49
CA GLU A 32 11.15 -6.87 -1.61
C GLU A 32 9.94 -6.36 -0.81
N GLU A 33 10.02 -5.14 -0.29
CA GLU A 33 8.88 -4.52 0.41
C GLU A 33 7.70 -4.30 -0.53
N ARG A 34 7.94 -3.86 -1.77
CA ARG A 34 6.89 -3.70 -2.77
C ARG A 34 6.21 -5.02 -3.12
N VAL A 35 6.99 -6.09 -3.32
CA VAL A 35 6.44 -7.42 -3.58
C VAL A 35 5.62 -7.92 -2.39
N ALA A 36 6.12 -7.73 -1.16
CA ALA A 36 5.36 -8.07 0.05
C ALA A 36 4.04 -7.29 0.14
N ALA A 37 4.04 -6.00 -0.19
CA ALA A 37 2.84 -5.16 -0.25
C ALA A 37 1.85 -5.66 -1.30
N GLN A 38 2.33 -6.05 -2.48
CA GLN A 38 1.49 -6.58 -3.56
C GLN A 38 0.84 -7.91 -3.18
N MET A 39 1.59 -8.80 -2.54
CA MET A 39 1.06 -10.06 -2.04
C MET A 39 0.02 -9.83 -0.94
N GLU A 40 0.31 -8.99 0.05
CA GLU A 40 -0.65 -8.68 1.11
C GLU A 40 -1.90 -8.00 0.55
N LEU A 41 -1.75 -7.08 -0.42
CA LEU A 41 -2.87 -6.42 -1.09
C LEU A 41 -3.75 -7.40 -1.87
N ALA A 42 -3.18 -8.43 -2.49
CA ALA A 42 -3.93 -9.46 -3.20
C ALA A 42 -4.84 -10.28 -2.27
N ASP A 43 -4.46 -10.41 -0.99
CA ASP A 43 -5.23 -11.11 0.03
C ASP A 43 -6.25 -10.20 0.76
N VAL A 44 -6.30 -8.88 0.47
CA VAL A 44 -7.22 -7.96 1.14
C VAL A 44 -8.66 -8.16 0.64
N PRO A 45 -9.63 -8.42 1.55
CA PRO A 45 -11.04 -8.51 1.17
C PRO A 45 -11.60 -7.15 0.70
N LEU A 46 -12.42 -7.16 -0.35
CA LEU A 46 -13.06 -5.95 -0.90
C LEU A 46 -13.84 -5.13 0.14
N LYS A 47 -14.46 -5.80 1.13
CA LYS A 47 -15.18 -5.13 2.23
C LYS A 47 -14.30 -4.16 3.02
N ARG A 48 -12.99 -4.41 3.12
CA ARG A 48 -12.06 -3.52 3.84
C ARG A 48 -11.96 -2.15 3.17
N PHE A 49 -11.95 -2.10 1.84
CA PHE A 49 -11.93 -0.84 1.08
C PHE A 49 -13.18 0.01 1.31
N LEU A 50 -14.31 -0.62 1.62
CA LEU A 50 -15.55 0.09 1.97
C LEU A 50 -15.55 0.59 3.42
N ALA A 51 -14.85 -0.10 4.32
CA ALA A 51 -14.78 0.25 5.74
C ALA A 51 -13.68 1.29 6.04
N GLU A 52 -12.60 1.32 5.26
CA GLU A 52 -11.44 2.21 5.43
C GLU A 52 -11.32 3.17 4.22
N PRO A 53 -12.17 4.20 4.11
CA PRO A 53 -12.04 5.18 3.03
C PRO A 53 -10.74 5.98 3.18
N LEU A 54 -9.97 6.08 2.10
CA LEU A 54 -8.70 6.83 2.10
C LEU A 54 -8.90 8.35 2.27
N ILE A 55 -10.05 8.84 1.83
CA ILE A 55 -10.49 10.23 1.94
C ILE A 55 -11.94 10.17 2.44
N PRO A 56 -12.24 10.68 3.65
CA PRO A 56 -13.61 10.75 4.15
C PRO A 56 -14.51 11.60 3.24
N TYR A 57 -15.80 11.29 3.24
CA TYR A 57 -16.81 12.05 2.48
C TYR A 57 -17.15 13.38 3.15
#